data_AF-A0AA36DJQ8-F1
#
_entry.id   AF-A0AA36DJQ8-F1
#
_cell.length_a   1.000
_cell.length_b   1.000
_cell.length_c   1.000
_cell.angle_alpha   90.00
_cell.angle_beta   90.00
_cell.angle_gamma   90.00
#
_symmetry.space_group_name_H-M   'P 1'
#
loop_
_entity.id
_entity.type
_entity.pdbx_description
1 polymer ?
#
loop_
_entity_poly.entity_id
_entity_poly.type
_entity_poly.pdbx_seq_one_letter_code
_entity_poly.pdbx_strand_id
1 'polypeptide(L)'
;MAEVASSMESFQDILSARHSSSTSLSDVDFPSDVGSEIESDSSVRQSDGDASERELACFDAAMESLGNVRLVPELTNEERMEMQLKTAAEQTDDEGGDAKEVKPKREKKVWQWEDGVDMELMAELAQKPLSYYQGKRDVPDAIVKNWLPDVKRRWFELEERVYILEDRLGAIDRPDRSLEEDRFEILVELLDKAAQGFEINDEHEVRNIPLGERIHLEARLMDVITRKFDIIDRIVDEFDKLKGDQDGANNEREFLRYEIRQCDLEFTLTHEYFLKSYLGMPWP
;
A
#
# COMPACT_ATOMS: atom_id res chain seq x y z
N MET A 1 -26.11 23.12 22.81
CA MET A 1 -24.66 23.37 22.92
C MET A 1 -24.22 23.35 24.39
N ALA A 2 -24.35 22.20 25.06
CA ALA A 2 -23.90 22.04 26.46
C ALA A 2 -23.39 20.63 26.79
N GLU A 3 -23.67 19.61 25.96
CA GLU A 3 -23.20 18.23 26.22
C GLU A 3 -21.86 17.87 25.57
N VAL A 4 -21.32 18.71 24.69
CA VAL A 4 -20.00 18.45 24.04
C VAL A 4 -18.83 18.90 24.93
N ALA A 5 -19.07 19.75 25.93
CA ALA A 5 -18.02 20.26 26.82
C ALA A 5 -17.58 19.26 27.90
N SER A 6 -18.43 18.29 28.26
CA SER A 6 -18.13 17.37 29.36
C SER A 6 -17.16 16.24 28.98
N SER A 7 -16.96 15.98 27.68
CA SER A 7 -16.09 14.89 27.22
C SER A 7 -14.65 15.32 26.94
N MET A 8 -14.36 16.63 26.91
CA MET A 8 -13.01 17.16 26.71
C MET A 8 -12.21 17.32 28.01
N GLU A 9 -12.87 17.43 29.17
CA GLU A 9 -12.17 17.53 30.46
C GLU A 9 -11.57 16.19 30.91
N SER A 10 -12.14 15.04 30.53
CA SER A 10 -11.60 13.72 30.94
C SER A 10 -10.34 13.30 30.16
N PHE A 11 -10.01 13.96 29.05
CA PHE A 11 -8.83 13.63 28.23
C PHE A 11 -7.58 14.43 28.61
N GLN A 12 -7.72 15.61 29.22
CA GLN A 12 -6.58 16.40 29.71
C GLN A 12 -6.01 15.87 31.04
N ASP A 13 -6.82 15.21 31.86
CA ASP A 13 -6.38 14.59 33.11
C ASP A 13 -5.53 13.33 32.88
N ILE A 14 -5.72 12.63 31.76
CA ILE A 14 -4.93 11.45 31.39
C ILE A 14 -3.53 11.85 30.87
N LEU A 15 -3.41 13.01 30.21
CA LEU A 15 -2.13 13.51 29.70
C LEU A 15 -1.25 14.14 30.80
N SER A 16 -1.85 14.65 31.88
CA SER A 16 -1.09 15.24 33.01
C SER A 16 -0.45 14.19 33.94
N ALA A 17 -0.88 12.92 33.88
CA ALA A 17 -0.36 11.85 34.73
C ALA A 17 0.93 11.18 34.21
N ARG A 18 1.40 11.49 33.00
CA ARG A 18 2.61 10.88 32.41
C ARG A 18 3.90 11.71 32.52
N HIS A 19 3.85 12.90 33.13
CA HIS A 19 5.02 13.78 33.31
C HIS A 19 5.57 13.85 34.74
N SER A 20 5.37 12.81 35.55
CA SER A 20 5.90 12.73 36.92
C SER A 20 6.57 11.39 37.19
N SER A 21 7.66 11.08 36.48
CA SER A 21 8.59 10.00 36.83
C SER A 21 9.95 10.24 36.18
N SER A 22 10.66 11.28 36.66
CA SER A 22 12.10 11.38 36.46
C SER A 22 12.80 10.58 37.57
N THR A 23 13.48 9.51 37.22
CA THR A 23 14.44 8.86 38.12
C THR A 23 15.80 8.86 37.42
N SER A 24 16.69 9.68 37.96
CA SER A 24 18.11 9.70 37.68
C SER A 24 18.76 8.39 38.10
N LEU A 25 19.59 7.82 37.24
CA LEU A 25 20.54 6.77 37.58
C LEU A 25 21.90 7.16 37.00
N SER A 26 22.70 7.80 37.86
CA SER A 26 24.16 7.82 37.74
C SER A 26 24.73 6.49 38.22
N ASP A 27 25.93 6.19 37.74
CA ASP A 27 26.89 5.22 38.29
C ASP A 27 26.61 3.74 38.03
N VAL A 28 27.15 3.24 36.91
CA VAL A 28 27.61 1.84 36.82
C VAL A 28 28.97 1.79 36.12
N ASP A 29 29.98 1.40 36.89
CA ASP A 29 31.36 1.15 36.50
C ASP A 29 31.48 0.05 35.43
N PHE A 30 32.23 0.35 34.36
CA PHE A 30 32.68 -0.65 33.38
C PHE A 30 34.13 -1.06 33.68
N PRO A 31 34.43 -2.36 33.86
CA PRO A 31 35.80 -2.82 33.95
C PRO A 31 36.46 -2.84 32.56
N SER A 32 37.63 -2.23 32.51
CA SER A 32 38.58 -2.25 31.40
C SER A 32 39.23 -3.62 31.21
N ASP A 33 39.59 -3.89 29.95
CA ASP A 33 40.73 -4.69 29.51
C ASP A 33 40.45 -6.15 29.08
N VAL A 34 40.31 -6.37 27.77
CA VAL A 34 40.97 -7.46 27.03
C VAL A 34 41.27 -6.96 25.60
N GLY A 35 42.55 -6.83 25.28
CA GLY A 35 43.03 -6.48 23.95
C GLY A 35 42.88 -7.59 22.90
N SER A 36 42.81 -7.18 21.63
CA SER A 36 43.45 -7.93 20.55
C SER A 36 43.77 -6.97 19.41
N GLU A 37 45.03 -7.04 18.99
CA GLU A 37 45.64 -6.33 17.88
C GLU A 37 45.00 -6.79 16.56
N ILE A 38 44.59 -5.85 15.71
CA ILE A 38 44.49 -6.09 14.27
C ILE A 38 45.12 -4.90 13.56
N GLU A 39 46.18 -5.24 12.84
CA GLU A 39 47.00 -4.35 12.03
C GLU A 39 46.19 -3.74 10.89
N SER A 40 46.46 -2.45 10.69
CA SER A 40 46.06 -1.65 9.55
C SER A 40 46.81 -2.06 8.28
N ASP A 41 46.09 -2.38 7.22
CA ASP A 41 46.61 -2.26 5.86
C ASP A 41 45.65 -1.48 4.96
N SER A 42 46.25 -0.74 4.04
CA SER A 42 45.65 0.36 3.28
C SER A 42 45.72 0.08 1.78
N SER A 43 44.83 0.74 1.01
CA SER A 43 44.66 0.69 -0.46
C SER A 43 43.70 -0.43 -0.91
N VAL A 44 42.70 -0.23 -1.78
CA VAL A 44 42.51 0.68 -2.92
C VAL A 44 41.01 1.01 -3.04
N ARG A 45 40.69 2.30 -3.26
CA ARG A 45 39.36 2.76 -3.68
C ARG A 45 39.06 2.25 -5.09
N GLN A 46 37.98 1.50 -5.26
CA GLN A 46 37.23 1.43 -6.52
C GLN A 46 35.79 1.82 -6.22
N SER A 47 35.24 2.63 -7.11
CA SER A 47 33.95 3.30 -7.01
C SER A 47 32.80 2.31 -7.19
N ASP A 48 32.04 2.09 -6.11
CA ASP A 48 30.75 1.42 -6.16
C ASP A 48 29.70 2.40 -6.68
N GLY A 49 29.48 2.36 -7.98
CA GLY A 49 28.27 2.87 -8.62
C GLY A 49 27.23 1.76 -8.69
N ASP A 50 26.03 2.06 -8.18
CA ASP A 50 24.74 1.42 -8.46
C ASP A 50 24.70 -0.11 -8.56
N ALA A 51 24.61 -0.75 -7.40
CA ALA A 51 24.11 -2.12 -7.31
C ALA A 51 22.59 -2.22 -7.56
N SER A 52 21.83 -1.14 -7.31
CA SER A 52 20.37 -1.08 -7.49
C SER A 52 19.93 -1.04 -8.95
N GLU A 53 20.66 -0.37 -9.84
CA GLU A 53 20.30 -0.31 -11.26
C GLU A 53 20.59 -1.64 -11.99
N ARG A 54 21.57 -2.43 -11.52
CA ARG A 54 21.89 -3.74 -12.10
C ARG A 54 20.88 -4.83 -11.74
N GLU A 55 20.23 -4.75 -10.58
CA GLU A 55 19.19 -5.70 -10.19
C GLU A 55 17.87 -5.45 -10.94
N LEU A 56 17.49 -4.18 -11.18
CA LEU A 56 16.33 -3.85 -12.03
C LEU A 56 16.53 -4.25 -13.50
N ALA A 57 17.72 -4.00 -14.06
CA ALA A 57 18.01 -4.32 -15.46
C ALA A 57 18.04 -5.84 -15.74
N CYS A 58 18.37 -6.65 -14.73
CA CYS A 58 18.37 -8.12 -14.85
C CYS A 58 16.94 -8.69 -14.84
N PHE A 59 16.01 -8.02 -14.15
CA PHE A 59 14.60 -8.42 -14.08
C PHE A 59 13.86 -8.12 -15.40
N ASP A 60 14.09 -6.94 -16.00
CA ASP A 60 13.48 -6.58 -17.28
C ASP A 60 13.97 -7.49 -18.43
N ALA A 61 15.25 -7.86 -18.43
CA ALA A 61 15.81 -8.80 -19.40
C ALA A 61 15.26 -10.23 -19.25
N ALA A 62 14.91 -10.64 -18.02
CA ALA A 62 14.27 -11.95 -17.77
C ALA A 62 12.82 -11.97 -18.27
N MET A 63 12.08 -10.85 -18.11
CA MET A 63 10.70 -10.69 -18.58
C MET A 63 10.60 -10.58 -20.11
N GLU A 64 11.56 -9.93 -20.77
CA GLU A 64 11.61 -9.89 -22.25
C GLU A 64 11.90 -11.27 -22.87
N SER A 65 12.63 -12.16 -22.16
CA SER A 65 12.94 -13.51 -22.66
C SER A 65 11.74 -14.48 -22.65
N LEU A 66 10.67 -14.15 -21.91
CA LEU A 66 9.41 -14.88 -21.88
C LEU A 66 8.39 -14.37 -22.91
N GLY A 67 8.77 -13.37 -23.72
CA GLY A 67 7.95 -12.83 -24.80
C GLY A 67 7.68 -13.86 -25.90
N ASN A 68 6.40 -14.19 -26.09
CA ASN A 68 5.78 -15.01 -27.16
C ASN A 68 5.74 -16.53 -27.00
N VAL A 69 5.15 -17.02 -25.91
CA VAL A 69 4.39 -18.27 -25.98
C VAL A 69 2.91 -18.02 -25.65
N ARG A 70 2.09 -17.78 -26.68
CA ARG A 70 0.62 -17.83 -26.58
C ARG A 70 0.19 -19.30 -26.49
N LEU A 71 -0.14 -19.77 -25.29
CA LEU A 71 -0.43 -21.19 -25.04
C LEU A 71 -1.92 -21.58 -24.99
N VAL A 72 -2.90 -20.67 -25.06
CA VAL A 72 -4.33 -21.04 -25.08
C VAL A 72 -5.18 -20.04 -25.90
N PRO A 73 -6.18 -20.49 -26.71
CA PRO A 73 -7.05 -19.61 -27.48
C PRO A 73 -8.07 -18.83 -26.62
N GLU A 74 -8.49 -17.65 -27.11
CA GLU A 74 -9.54 -16.83 -26.49
C GLU A 74 -10.92 -17.51 -26.57
N LEU A 75 -11.63 -17.56 -25.44
CA LEU A 75 -13.02 -18.04 -25.36
C LEU A 75 -13.96 -17.10 -26.11
N THR A 76 -14.90 -17.70 -26.84
CA THR A 76 -15.91 -16.98 -27.62
C THR A 76 -16.98 -16.34 -26.71
N ASN A 77 -17.67 -15.32 -27.24
CA ASN A 77 -18.71 -14.61 -26.49
C ASN A 77 -19.88 -15.50 -26.07
N GLU A 78 -20.13 -16.60 -26.78
CA GLU A 78 -21.17 -17.58 -26.45
C GLU A 78 -20.80 -18.43 -25.22
N GLU A 79 -19.53 -18.84 -25.10
CA GLU A 79 -19.02 -19.61 -23.94
C GLU A 79 -19.01 -18.75 -22.66
N ARG A 80 -18.81 -17.42 -22.79
CA ARG A 80 -18.93 -16.48 -21.66
C ARG A 80 -20.37 -16.30 -21.18
N MET A 81 -21.35 -16.29 -22.09
CA MET A 81 -22.77 -16.20 -21.71
C MET A 81 -23.27 -17.49 -21.06
N GLU A 82 -22.86 -18.67 -21.55
CA GLU A 82 -23.25 -19.94 -20.92
C GLU A 82 -22.72 -20.08 -19.49
N MET A 83 -21.52 -19.57 -19.23
CA MET A 83 -20.95 -19.57 -17.87
C MET A 83 -21.76 -18.67 -16.93
N GLN A 84 -22.17 -17.48 -17.39
CA GLN A 84 -23.00 -16.54 -16.61
C GLN A 84 -24.43 -17.07 -16.35
N LEU A 85 -25.01 -17.82 -17.30
CA LEU A 85 -26.32 -18.46 -17.14
C LEU A 85 -26.29 -19.61 -16.13
N LYS A 86 -25.17 -20.36 -16.04
CA LYS A 86 -25.00 -21.41 -15.02
C LYS A 86 -24.87 -20.81 -13.61
N THR A 87 -24.15 -19.69 -13.46
CA THR A 87 -24.05 -18.99 -12.17
C THR A 87 -25.39 -18.41 -11.69
N ALA A 88 -26.28 -18.04 -12.62
CA ALA A 88 -27.62 -17.53 -12.29
C ALA A 88 -28.62 -18.64 -11.91
N ALA A 89 -28.44 -19.86 -12.43
CA ALA A 89 -29.31 -21.00 -12.14
C ALA A 89 -29.01 -21.66 -10.78
N GLU A 90 -27.78 -21.56 -10.27
CA GLU A 90 -27.40 -22.04 -8.93
C GLU A 90 -27.89 -21.14 -7.79
N GLN A 91 -28.49 -19.98 -8.08
CA GLN A 91 -29.01 -19.04 -7.07
C GLN A 91 -30.47 -19.30 -6.65
N THR A 92 -31.19 -20.27 -7.25
CA THR A 92 -32.62 -20.47 -6.94
C THR A 92 -32.97 -21.70 -6.13
N ASP A 93 -32.03 -22.59 -5.82
CA ASP A 93 -32.31 -23.81 -5.03
C ASP A 93 -31.30 -23.98 -3.88
N ASP A 94 -31.51 -23.25 -2.78
CA ASP A 94 -30.97 -23.68 -1.47
C ASP A 94 -31.89 -23.21 -0.32
N GLU A 95 -32.94 -24.00 -0.05
CA GLU A 95 -33.63 -23.98 1.23
C GLU A 95 -32.78 -24.75 2.25
N GLY A 96 -31.92 -24.03 2.98
CA GLY A 96 -31.40 -24.49 4.28
C GLY A 96 -29.90 -24.36 4.48
N GLY A 97 -29.47 -23.23 5.04
CA GLY A 97 -28.11 -23.09 5.59
C GLY A 97 -27.82 -21.64 5.97
N ASP A 98 -27.21 -21.47 7.14
CA ASP A 98 -26.93 -20.21 7.87
C ASP A 98 -27.05 -18.89 7.11
N ALA A 99 -27.79 -17.96 7.71
CA ALA A 99 -27.92 -16.58 7.27
C ALA A 99 -26.53 -15.95 7.08
N LYS A 100 -26.04 -15.94 5.83
CA LYS A 100 -24.93 -15.08 5.43
C LYS A 100 -25.36 -13.67 5.78
N GLU A 101 -24.68 -13.08 6.75
CA GLU A 101 -24.89 -11.71 7.18
C GLU A 101 -24.77 -10.81 5.94
N VAL A 102 -25.92 -10.35 5.43
CA VAL A 102 -25.97 -9.51 4.23
C VAL A 102 -25.37 -8.18 4.63
N LYS A 103 -24.08 -7.98 4.31
CA LYS A 103 -23.42 -6.70 4.52
C LYS A 103 -24.27 -5.61 3.83
N PRO A 104 -24.59 -4.50 4.52
CA PRO A 104 -25.40 -3.44 3.95
C PRO A 104 -24.74 -2.93 2.67
N LYS A 105 -25.52 -2.84 1.59
CA LYS A 105 -25.06 -2.36 0.28
C LYS A 105 -24.62 -0.90 0.44
N ARG A 106 -23.31 -0.65 0.46
CA ARG A 106 -22.74 0.69 0.64
C ARG A 106 -23.04 1.54 -0.60
N GLU A 107 -23.37 2.82 -0.38
CA GLU A 107 -23.60 3.77 -1.48
C GLU A 107 -22.27 4.08 -2.17
N LYS A 108 -22.21 3.90 -3.49
CA LYS A 108 -21.03 4.21 -4.29
C LYS A 108 -20.79 5.72 -4.27
N LYS A 109 -19.63 6.16 -3.76
CA LYS A 109 -19.26 7.57 -3.81
C LYS A 109 -18.82 7.93 -5.22
N VAL A 110 -19.10 9.16 -5.65
CA VAL A 110 -18.67 9.67 -6.96
C VAL A 110 -17.82 10.90 -6.71
N TRP A 111 -16.63 10.93 -7.29
CA TRP A 111 -15.74 12.09 -7.22
C TRP A 111 -16.41 13.31 -7.86
N GLN A 112 -16.32 14.45 -7.20
CA GLN A 112 -16.82 15.74 -7.69
C GLN A 112 -15.70 16.76 -7.65
N TRP A 113 -15.47 17.41 -8.79
CA TRP A 113 -14.49 18.48 -8.88
C TRP A 113 -14.99 19.74 -8.16
N GLU A 114 -14.07 20.44 -7.50
CA GLU A 114 -14.32 21.75 -6.92
C GLU A 114 -14.55 22.80 -8.04
N ASP A 115 -15.35 23.82 -7.76
CA ASP A 115 -15.60 24.91 -8.70
C ASP A 115 -14.31 25.67 -9.03
N GLY A 116 -14.09 25.96 -10.32
CA GLY A 116 -12.93 26.74 -10.79
C GLY A 116 -11.66 25.93 -11.04
N VAL A 117 -11.72 24.59 -10.95
CA VAL A 117 -10.64 23.70 -11.38
C VAL A 117 -10.50 23.74 -12.91
N ASP A 118 -9.26 23.82 -13.39
CA ASP A 118 -8.95 23.74 -14.82
C ASP A 118 -9.13 22.31 -15.34
N MET A 119 -10.25 22.07 -16.02
CA MET A 119 -10.62 20.75 -16.53
C MET A 119 -9.70 20.25 -17.66
N GLU A 120 -9.08 21.14 -18.43
CA GLU A 120 -8.15 20.74 -19.49
C GLU A 120 -6.86 20.20 -18.86
N LEU A 121 -6.35 20.90 -17.84
CA LEU A 121 -5.23 20.44 -17.04
C LEU A 121 -5.54 19.12 -16.33
N MET A 122 -6.73 18.97 -15.72
CA MET A 122 -7.10 17.72 -15.04
C MET A 122 -7.13 16.53 -16.01
N ALA A 123 -7.63 16.74 -17.23
CA ALA A 123 -7.64 15.69 -18.26
C ALA A 123 -6.22 15.29 -18.68
N GLU A 124 -5.29 16.24 -18.77
CA GLU A 124 -3.88 15.94 -19.04
C GLU A 124 -3.23 15.17 -17.88
N LEU A 125 -3.43 15.65 -16.65
CA LEU A 125 -2.85 15.05 -15.44
C LEU A 125 -3.36 13.64 -15.20
N ALA A 126 -4.64 13.36 -15.49
CA ALA A 126 -5.23 12.04 -15.35
C ALA A 126 -4.51 10.97 -16.22
N GLN A 127 -3.89 11.37 -17.33
CA GLN A 127 -3.14 10.45 -18.20
C GLN A 127 -1.70 10.21 -17.72
N LYS A 128 -1.20 10.99 -16.76
CA LYS A 128 0.18 10.85 -16.26
C LYS A 128 0.28 9.68 -15.27
N PRO A 129 1.38 8.91 -15.29
CA PRO A 129 1.65 7.92 -14.26
C PRO A 129 2.00 8.59 -12.92
N LEU A 130 1.94 7.85 -11.80
CA LEU A 130 2.34 8.37 -10.48
C LEU A 130 3.81 8.83 -10.45
N SER A 131 4.68 8.19 -11.23
CA SER A 131 6.08 8.58 -11.40
C SER A 131 6.26 10.01 -11.93
N TYR A 132 5.26 10.57 -12.61
CA TYR A 132 5.26 11.98 -13.00
C TYR A 132 5.41 12.90 -11.78
N TYR A 133 4.67 12.62 -10.71
CA TYR A 133 4.64 13.40 -9.47
C TYR A 133 5.87 13.14 -8.59
N GLN A 134 6.39 11.91 -8.60
CA GLN A 134 7.65 11.57 -7.94
C GLN A 134 8.82 12.40 -8.50
N GLY A 135 8.76 12.87 -9.74
CA GLY A 135 9.77 13.77 -10.30
C GLY A 135 9.62 15.25 -9.92
N LYS A 136 8.72 15.62 -8.98
CA LYS A 136 8.32 17.03 -8.75
C LYS A 136 8.73 17.61 -7.40
N ARG A 137 9.61 16.93 -6.67
CA ARG A 137 10.12 17.36 -5.36
C ARG A 137 10.53 18.83 -5.32
N ASP A 138 11.34 19.26 -6.28
CA ASP A 138 11.94 20.61 -6.30
C ASP A 138 11.10 21.66 -7.04
N VAL A 139 9.86 21.33 -7.40
CA VAL A 139 8.99 22.26 -8.14
C VAL A 139 8.38 23.29 -7.18
N PRO A 140 8.39 24.60 -7.52
CA PRO A 140 7.79 25.61 -6.68
C PRO A 140 6.29 25.39 -6.41
N ASP A 141 5.88 25.64 -5.16
CA ASP A 141 4.50 25.52 -4.69
C ASP A 141 3.47 26.23 -5.58
N ALA A 142 3.83 27.38 -6.17
CA ALA A 142 2.95 28.13 -7.07
C ALA A 142 2.50 27.32 -8.30
N ILE A 143 3.29 26.35 -8.72
CA ILE A 143 2.98 25.44 -9.83
C ILE A 143 2.26 24.20 -9.28
N VAL A 144 2.82 23.60 -8.22
CA VAL A 144 2.32 22.34 -7.64
C VAL A 144 0.89 22.43 -7.14
N LYS A 145 0.46 23.60 -6.65
CA LYS A 145 -0.93 23.85 -6.22
C LYS A 145 -1.97 23.48 -7.27
N ASN A 146 -1.65 23.63 -8.55
CA ASN A 146 -2.56 23.31 -9.65
C ASN A 146 -2.74 21.81 -9.85
N TRP A 147 -1.88 20.98 -9.26
CA TRP A 147 -1.91 19.53 -9.38
C TRP A 147 -2.62 18.83 -8.21
N LEU A 148 -2.77 19.52 -7.08
CA LEU A 148 -3.42 18.98 -5.88
C LEU A 148 -4.82 18.42 -6.16
N PRO A 149 -5.68 19.02 -7.01
CA PRO A 149 -6.97 18.43 -7.31
C PRO A 149 -6.88 17.04 -7.95
N ASP A 150 -5.92 16.80 -8.86
CA ASP A 150 -5.73 15.46 -9.44
C ASP A 150 -5.18 14.46 -8.41
N VAL A 151 -4.26 14.90 -7.56
CA VAL A 151 -3.71 14.06 -6.47
C VAL A 151 -4.84 13.61 -5.52
N LYS A 152 -5.71 14.53 -5.09
CA LYS A 152 -6.88 14.19 -4.27
C LYS A 152 -7.84 13.22 -4.96
N ARG A 153 -8.09 13.41 -6.27
CA ARG A 153 -8.91 12.46 -7.05
C ARG A 153 -8.32 11.04 -7.00
N ARG A 154 -6.99 10.91 -7.16
CA ARG A 154 -6.32 9.60 -7.14
C ARG A 154 -6.41 8.92 -5.77
N TRP A 155 -6.26 9.68 -4.69
CA TRP A 155 -6.49 9.17 -3.34
C TRP A 155 -7.92 8.64 -3.17
N PHE A 156 -8.91 9.41 -3.61
CA PHE A 156 -10.31 8.97 -3.59
C PHE A 156 -10.55 7.70 -4.41
N GLU A 157 -9.93 7.57 -5.59
CA GLU A 157 -10.02 6.34 -6.40
C GLU A 157 -9.40 5.13 -5.70
N LEU A 158 -8.31 5.32 -4.95
CA LEU A 158 -7.71 4.26 -4.15
C LEU A 158 -8.59 3.86 -2.96
N GLU A 159 -9.23 4.82 -2.28
CA GLU A 159 -10.22 4.52 -1.23
C GLU A 159 -11.37 3.67 -1.78
N GLU A 160 -11.91 4.03 -2.94
CA GLU A 160 -12.95 3.23 -3.60
C GLU A 160 -12.44 1.84 -3.98
N ARG A 161 -11.16 1.73 -4.40
CA ARG A 161 -10.54 0.46 -4.76
C ARG A 161 -10.37 -0.47 -3.55
N VAL A 162 -10.15 0.04 -2.33
CA VAL A 162 -10.16 -0.77 -1.11
C VAL A 162 -11.49 -1.52 -0.99
N TYR A 163 -12.61 -0.81 -1.12
CA TYR A 163 -13.93 -1.43 -0.99
C TYR A 163 -14.19 -2.49 -2.05
N ILE A 164 -13.75 -2.25 -3.30
CA ILE A 164 -13.84 -3.25 -4.37
C ILE A 164 -13.04 -4.50 -4.00
N LEU A 165 -11.83 -4.34 -3.48
CA LEU A 165 -10.99 -5.47 -3.05
C LEU A 165 -11.58 -6.22 -1.85
N GLU A 166 -12.12 -5.52 -0.86
CA GLU A 166 -12.83 -6.12 0.28
C GLU A 166 -13.98 -7.03 -0.19
N ASP A 167 -14.80 -6.54 -1.13
CA ASP A 167 -15.92 -7.29 -1.68
C ASP A 167 -15.44 -8.50 -2.49
N ARG A 168 -14.40 -8.31 -3.31
CA ARG A 168 -13.80 -9.38 -4.13
C ARG A 168 -13.20 -10.49 -3.27
N LEU A 169 -12.41 -10.13 -2.25
CA LEU A 169 -11.85 -11.08 -1.28
C LEU A 169 -12.97 -11.79 -0.53
N GLY A 170 -13.99 -11.06 -0.09
CA GLY A 170 -15.14 -11.60 0.62
C GLY A 170 -15.92 -12.65 -0.17
N ALA A 171 -15.89 -12.59 -1.51
CA ALA A 171 -16.57 -13.52 -2.40
C ALA A 171 -15.81 -14.84 -2.63
N ILE A 172 -14.55 -14.96 -2.18
CA ILE A 172 -13.75 -16.19 -2.34
C ILE A 172 -14.35 -17.32 -1.51
N ASP A 173 -14.66 -18.44 -2.18
CA ASP A 173 -15.02 -19.68 -1.51
C ASP A 173 -13.77 -20.32 -0.89
N ARG A 174 -13.85 -20.57 0.42
CA ARG A 174 -12.74 -21.08 1.22
C ARG A 174 -13.26 -22.05 2.28
N PRO A 175 -12.93 -23.35 2.18
CA PRO A 175 -13.29 -24.31 3.20
C PRO A 175 -12.59 -24.01 4.53
N ASP A 176 -13.25 -24.28 5.66
CA ASP A 176 -12.65 -24.14 6.99
C ASP A 176 -11.40 -25.03 7.13
N ARG A 177 -10.34 -24.48 7.72
CA ARG A 177 -9.03 -25.09 7.95
C ARG A 177 -8.35 -25.60 6.68
N SER A 178 -8.46 -24.83 5.60
CA SER A 178 -7.88 -25.15 4.30
C SER A 178 -6.66 -24.28 3.97
N LEU A 179 -5.91 -24.66 2.93
CA LEU A 179 -4.81 -23.82 2.41
C LEU A 179 -5.37 -22.54 1.79
N GLU A 180 -6.56 -22.62 1.24
CA GLU A 180 -7.33 -21.50 0.69
C GLU A 180 -7.69 -20.48 1.79
N GLU A 181 -8.11 -20.94 2.97
CA GLU A 181 -8.36 -20.05 4.10
C GLU A 181 -7.10 -19.29 4.54
N ASP A 182 -5.98 -19.99 4.72
CA ASP A 182 -4.70 -19.39 5.11
C ASP A 182 -4.19 -18.39 4.06
N ARG A 183 -4.30 -18.72 2.76
CA ARG A 183 -3.97 -17.78 1.67
C ARG A 183 -4.86 -16.53 1.70
N PHE A 184 -6.16 -16.73 1.91
CA PHE A 184 -7.11 -15.63 2.05
C PHE A 184 -6.75 -14.72 3.24
N GLU A 185 -6.43 -15.29 4.40
CA GLU A 185 -6.03 -14.51 5.59
C GLU A 185 -4.83 -13.61 5.31
N ILE A 186 -3.80 -14.13 4.62
CA ILE A 186 -2.61 -13.34 4.28
C ILE A 186 -2.94 -12.25 3.23
N LEU A 187 -3.84 -12.51 2.28
CA LEU A 187 -4.29 -11.48 1.33
C LEU A 187 -5.03 -10.34 2.03
N VAL A 188 -5.86 -10.66 3.02
CA VAL A 188 -6.52 -9.65 3.86
C VAL A 188 -5.50 -8.87 4.67
N GLU A 189 -4.50 -9.55 5.26
CA GLU A 189 -3.40 -8.88 5.96
C GLU A 189 -2.62 -7.93 5.03
N LEU A 190 -2.37 -8.32 3.77
CA LEU A 190 -1.72 -7.46 2.77
C LEU A 190 -2.58 -6.24 2.42
N LEU A 191 -3.91 -6.41 2.30
CA LEU A 191 -4.84 -5.30 2.05
C LEU A 191 -4.81 -4.30 3.21
N ASP A 192 -4.97 -4.79 4.44
CA ASP A 192 -4.93 -3.97 5.66
C ASP A 192 -3.61 -3.23 5.78
N LYS A 193 -2.50 -3.93 5.49
CA LYS A 193 -1.17 -3.34 5.49
C LYS A 193 -1.03 -2.26 4.44
N ALA A 194 -1.44 -2.49 3.19
CA ALA A 194 -1.41 -1.45 2.16
C ALA A 194 -2.27 -0.24 2.54
N ALA A 195 -3.43 -0.45 3.18
CA ALA A 195 -4.33 0.61 3.62
C ALA A 195 -3.73 1.51 4.72
N GLN A 196 -2.68 1.09 5.43
CA GLN A 196 -1.97 1.98 6.37
C GLN A 196 -1.38 3.21 5.68
N GLY A 197 -1.13 3.15 4.36
CA GLY A 197 -0.67 4.30 3.58
C GLY A 197 -1.66 5.49 3.59
N PHE A 198 -2.96 5.25 3.78
CA PHE A 198 -3.95 6.33 3.93
C PHE A 198 -3.76 7.08 5.25
N GLU A 199 -3.51 6.37 6.36
CA GLU A 199 -3.27 6.99 7.68
C GLU A 199 -2.00 7.86 7.66
N ILE A 200 -0.95 7.39 6.97
CA ILE A 200 0.28 8.16 6.78
C ILE A 200 0.00 9.43 5.95
N ASN A 201 -0.82 9.32 4.90
CA ASN A 201 -1.21 10.47 4.09
C ASN A 201 -2.01 11.51 4.91
N ASP A 202 -2.94 11.07 5.76
CA ASP A 202 -3.69 11.95 6.65
C ASP A 202 -2.75 12.77 7.54
N GLU A 203 -1.68 12.17 8.05
CA GLU A 203 -0.65 12.91 8.78
C GLU A 203 0.09 13.91 7.88
N HIS A 204 0.42 13.51 6.65
CA HIS A 204 1.08 14.39 5.69
C HIS A 204 0.24 15.62 5.34
N GLU A 205 -1.08 15.48 5.29
CA GLU A 205 -2.00 16.58 4.99
C GLU A 205 -2.01 17.66 6.06
N VAL A 206 -1.89 17.25 7.34
CA VAL A 206 -2.04 18.13 8.49
C VAL A 206 -0.77 18.93 8.77
N ARG A 207 0.41 18.46 8.33
CA ARG A 207 1.68 19.17 8.57
C ARG A 207 2.15 19.96 7.36
N ASN A 208 2.75 21.11 7.65
CA ASN A 208 3.21 22.02 6.61
C ASN A 208 4.63 21.66 6.15
N ILE A 209 4.73 21.02 4.99
CA ILE A 209 5.98 20.82 4.24
C ILE A 209 5.85 21.45 2.84
N PRO A 210 6.95 21.74 2.12
CA PRO A 210 6.89 22.22 0.75
C PRO A 210 6.00 21.32 -0.13
N LEU A 211 5.16 21.90 -0.99
CA LEU A 211 4.17 21.14 -1.74
C LEU A 211 4.81 20.20 -2.75
N GLY A 212 5.92 20.59 -3.37
CA GLY A 212 6.70 19.71 -4.26
C GLY A 212 7.15 18.43 -3.56
N GLU A 213 7.68 18.56 -2.34
CA GLU A 213 8.07 17.42 -1.51
C GLU A 213 6.85 16.59 -1.08
N ARG A 214 5.76 17.25 -0.69
CA ARG A 214 4.50 16.59 -0.31
C ARG A 214 3.99 15.70 -1.42
N ILE A 215 3.80 16.23 -2.63
CA ILE A 215 3.25 15.44 -3.75
C ILE A 215 4.19 14.31 -4.19
N HIS A 216 5.51 14.49 -4.04
CA HIS A 216 6.48 13.43 -4.30
C HIS A 216 6.23 12.26 -3.34
N LEU A 217 6.09 12.55 -2.04
CA LEU A 217 5.91 11.54 -1.01
C LEU A 217 4.54 10.86 -1.11
N GLU A 218 3.47 11.63 -1.34
CA GLU A 218 2.13 11.08 -1.57
C GLU A 218 2.09 10.18 -2.80
N ALA A 219 2.74 10.59 -3.91
CA ALA A 219 2.82 9.75 -5.10
C ALA A 219 3.62 8.47 -4.90
N ARG A 220 4.58 8.45 -3.95
CA ARG A 220 5.24 7.22 -3.52
C ARG A 220 4.30 6.33 -2.73
N LEU A 221 3.56 6.87 -1.76
CA LEU A 221 2.56 6.09 -1.00
C LEU A 221 1.52 5.46 -1.93
N MET A 222 0.93 6.26 -2.82
CA MET A 222 -0.06 5.77 -3.79
C MET A 222 0.50 4.68 -4.71
N ASP A 223 1.78 4.76 -5.08
CA ASP A 223 2.43 3.75 -5.92
C ASP A 223 2.56 2.41 -5.19
N VAL A 224 3.00 2.43 -3.92
CA VAL A 224 3.05 1.23 -3.06
C VAL A 224 1.67 0.60 -2.95
N ILE A 225 0.65 1.40 -2.59
CA ILE A 225 -0.73 0.95 -2.43
C ILE A 225 -1.24 0.32 -3.74
N THR A 226 -1.06 1.02 -4.86
CA THR A 226 -1.50 0.55 -6.19
C THR A 226 -0.86 -0.80 -6.52
N ARG A 227 0.45 -0.95 -6.33
CA ARG A 227 1.17 -2.20 -6.60
C ARG A 227 0.64 -3.35 -5.75
N LYS A 228 0.35 -3.12 -4.47
CA LYS A 228 -0.19 -4.17 -3.60
C LYS A 228 -1.61 -4.56 -3.99
N PHE A 229 -2.44 -3.58 -4.34
CA PHE A 229 -3.78 -3.83 -4.85
C PHE A 229 -3.74 -4.65 -6.16
N ASP A 230 -2.80 -4.35 -7.06
CA ASP A 230 -2.61 -5.12 -8.30
C ASP A 230 -2.20 -6.58 -8.03
N ILE A 231 -1.36 -6.81 -7.01
CA ILE A 231 -0.98 -8.16 -6.57
C ILE A 231 -2.21 -8.91 -6.05
N ILE A 232 -3.00 -8.28 -5.18
CA ILE A 232 -4.22 -8.89 -4.64
C ILE A 232 -5.18 -9.20 -5.79
N ASP A 233 -5.50 -8.25 -6.66
CA ASP A 233 -6.41 -8.46 -7.79
C ASP A 233 -5.98 -9.66 -8.65
N ARG A 234 -4.68 -9.76 -8.97
CA ARG A 234 -4.13 -10.85 -9.77
C ARG A 234 -4.27 -12.21 -9.09
N ILE A 235 -3.98 -12.28 -7.79
CA ILE A 235 -4.11 -13.54 -7.03
C ILE A 235 -5.58 -13.92 -6.90
N VAL A 236 -6.47 -12.95 -6.66
CA VAL A 236 -7.92 -13.18 -6.56
C VAL A 236 -8.49 -13.69 -7.90
N ASP A 237 -8.08 -13.13 -9.03
CA ASP A 237 -8.50 -13.58 -10.38
C ASP A 237 -8.13 -15.05 -10.65
N GLU A 238 -7.07 -15.52 -10.00
CA GLU A 238 -6.46 -16.82 -10.25
C GLU A 238 -6.45 -17.71 -9.00
N PHE A 239 -7.29 -17.40 -8.02
CA PHE A 239 -7.18 -17.95 -6.66
C PHE A 239 -7.24 -19.47 -6.64
N ASP A 240 -8.12 -20.03 -7.46
CA ASP A 240 -8.39 -21.46 -7.57
C ASP A 240 -7.28 -22.26 -8.28
N LYS A 241 -6.32 -21.60 -8.93
CA LYS A 241 -5.26 -22.30 -9.69
C LYS A 241 -4.36 -23.17 -8.81
N LEU A 242 -4.25 -22.85 -7.52
CA LEU A 242 -3.42 -23.58 -6.56
C LEU A 242 -4.22 -24.60 -5.73
N LYS A 243 -5.49 -24.87 -6.06
CA LYS A 243 -6.30 -25.88 -5.37
C LYS A 243 -5.63 -27.26 -5.44
N GLY A 244 -5.25 -27.78 -4.28
CA GLY A 244 -4.53 -29.05 -4.16
C GLY A 244 -3.03 -29.00 -4.49
N ASP A 245 -2.47 -27.82 -4.80
CA ASP A 245 -1.03 -27.60 -4.97
C ASP A 245 -0.45 -26.96 -3.70
N GLN A 246 0.05 -27.81 -2.81
CA GLN A 246 0.59 -27.38 -1.53
C GLN A 246 1.90 -26.59 -1.67
N ASP A 247 2.76 -26.97 -2.62
CA ASP A 247 4.06 -26.30 -2.81
C ASP A 247 3.84 -24.91 -3.43
N GLY A 248 2.98 -24.82 -4.44
CA GLY A 248 2.56 -23.55 -5.02
C GLY A 248 1.93 -22.62 -3.98
N ALA A 249 1.00 -23.14 -3.17
CA ALA A 249 0.39 -22.39 -2.08
C ALA A 249 1.43 -21.86 -1.07
N ASN A 250 2.39 -22.70 -0.65
CA ASN A 250 3.45 -22.26 0.27
C ASN A 250 4.33 -21.16 -0.32
N ASN A 251 4.70 -21.26 -1.60
CA ASN A 251 5.50 -20.25 -2.28
C ASN A 251 4.75 -18.91 -2.37
N GLU A 252 3.45 -18.93 -2.72
CA GLU A 252 2.63 -17.72 -2.74
C GLU A 252 2.53 -17.09 -1.34
N ARG A 253 2.38 -17.88 -0.29
CA ARG A 253 2.35 -17.38 1.09
C ARG A 253 3.66 -16.70 1.49
N GLU A 254 4.80 -17.29 1.16
CA GLU A 254 6.10 -16.67 1.42
C GLU A 254 6.29 -15.36 0.65
N PHE A 255 5.87 -15.35 -0.61
CA PHE A 255 5.84 -14.14 -1.44
C PHE A 255 4.95 -13.06 -0.82
N LEU A 256 3.71 -13.37 -0.44
CA LEU A 256 2.79 -12.42 0.18
C LEU A 256 3.33 -11.86 1.51
N ARG A 257 3.95 -12.70 2.35
CA ARG A 257 4.62 -12.25 3.58
C ARG A 257 5.82 -11.35 3.29
N TYR A 258 6.53 -11.58 2.19
CA TYR A 258 7.57 -10.67 1.73
C TYR A 258 6.97 -9.32 1.31
N GLU A 259 5.88 -9.31 0.55
CA GLU A 259 5.19 -8.08 0.12
C GLU A 259 4.66 -7.26 1.30
N ILE A 260 4.12 -7.91 2.33
CA ILE A 260 3.71 -7.25 3.59
C ILE A 260 4.88 -6.52 4.25
N ARG A 261 6.04 -7.17 4.36
CA ARG A 261 7.25 -6.55 4.93
C ARG A 261 7.78 -5.42 4.05
N GLN A 262 7.63 -5.53 2.73
CA GLN A 262 7.98 -4.46 1.81
C GLN A 262 7.11 -3.22 2.03
N CYS A 263 5.81 -3.37 2.30
CA CYS A 263 4.95 -2.23 2.69
C CYS A 263 5.54 -1.50 3.90
N ASP A 264 5.83 -2.24 4.99
CA ASP A 264 6.36 -1.65 6.22
C ASP A 264 7.66 -0.86 5.96
N LEU A 265 8.56 -1.40 5.13
CA LEU A 265 9.81 -0.74 4.75
C LEU A 265 9.55 0.54 3.94
N GLU A 266 8.76 0.46 2.87
CA GLU A 266 8.50 1.58 1.97
C GLU A 266 7.74 2.71 2.69
N PHE A 267 6.80 2.37 3.57
CA PHE A 267 6.09 3.34 4.41
C PHE A 267 6.99 3.98 5.46
N THR A 268 7.83 3.20 6.14
CA THR A 268 8.81 3.74 7.09
C THR A 268 9.76 4.73 6.41
N LEU A 269 10.30 4.37 5.24
CA LEU A 269 11.19 5.24 4.48
C LEU A 269 10.49 6.53 4.02
N THR A 270 9.29 6.40 3.47
CA THR A 270 8.52 7.55 2.99
C THR A 270 8.17 8.48 4.15
N HIS A 271 7.78 7.93 5.30
CA HIS A 271 7.49 8.69 6.50
C HIS A 271 8.74 9.33 7.11
N GLU A 272 9.90 8.66 7.07
CA GLU A 272 11.17 9.26 7.48
C GLU A 272 11.52 10.49 6.60
N TYR A 273 11.33 10.40 5.30
CA TYR A 273 11.56 11.52 4.38
C TYR A 273 10.59 12.68 4.61
N PHE A 274 9.34 12.37 4.94
CA PHE A 274 8.38 13.37 5.39
C PHE A 274 8.86 14.09 6.66
N LEU A 275 9.30 13.35 7.69
CA LEU A 275 9.81 13.95 8.92
C LEU A 275 11.06 14.80 8.66
N LYS A 276 11.97 14.35 7.77
CA LYS A 276 13.13 15.15 7.36
C LYS A 276 12.71 16.43 6.64
N SER A 277 11.76 16.37 5.72
CA SER A 277 11.18 17.54 5.04
C SER A 277 10.60 18.54 6.05
N TYR A 278 9.83 18.03 7.01
CA TYR A 278 9.24 18.82 8.09
C TYR A 278 10.27 19.49 8.99
N LEU A 279 11.40 18.82 9.23
CA LEU A 279 12.52 19.36 10.02
C LEU A 279 13.51 20.19 9.18
N GLY A 280 13.30 20.34 7.88
CA GLY A 280 14.22 21.02 6.96
C GLY A 280 15.56 20.29 6.79
N MET A 281 15.57 18.97 6.99
CA MET A 281 16.74 18.11 6.84
C MET A 281 16.81 17.54 5.41
N PRO A 282 18.03 17.34 4.87
CA PRO A 282 18.19 16.74 3.55
C PRO A 282 17.81 15.26 3.57
N TRP A 283 17.27 14.80 2.45
CA TRP A 283 16.95 13.39 2.16
C TRP A 283 17.13 13.11 0.66
N PRO A 284 17.36 11.84 0.26
CA PRO A 284 17.65 11.45 -1.12
C PRO A 284 16.57 11.86 -2.12
#